data_AF-A0A1I4ZDP1-F1
#
_entry.id   AF-A0A1I4ZDP1-F1
#
_cell.length_a   1.000
_cell.length_b   1.000
_cell.length_c   1.000
_cell.angle_alpha   90.00
_cell.angle_beta   90.00
_cell.angle_gamma   90.00
#
_symmetry.space_group_name_H-M   'P 1'
#
loop_
_entity.id
_entity.type
_entity.pdbx_description
1 polymer ?
#
loop_
_entity_poly.entity_id
_entity_poly.type
_entity_poly.pdbx_seq_one_letter_code
_entity_poly.pdbx_strand_id
1 'polypeptide(L)' 'MTGPRRLLRVYSKCTPTIGESVSVAWGNGTWWYQSSTGLWLTPCRNVDLAADKLAILLTPWVSAAFDLLRDEQL' A
#
# COMPACT_ATOMS: atom_id res chain seq x y z
N MET A 1 7.67 -22.19 -9.85
CA MET A 1 8.14 -21.91 -8.47
C MET A 1 8.49 -20.43 -8.40
N THR A 2 7.62 -19.60 -7.84
CA THR A 2 7.92 -18.17 -7.62
C THR A 2 8.97 -18.06 -6.51
N GLY A 3 10.15 -17.55 -6.84
CA GLY A 3 11.19 -17.22 -5.86
C GLY A 3 10.70 -16.20 -4.82
N PRO A 4 11.50 -15.90 -3.79
CA PRO A 4 11.07 -15.02 -2.70
C PRO A 4 10.60 -13.67 -3.26
N ARG A 5 9.30 -13.38 -3.10
CA ARG A 5 8.73 -12.07 -3.43
C ARG A 5 9.36 -11.06 -2.48
N ARG A 6 10.17 -10.14 -3.03
CA ARG A 6 10.63 -8.97 -2.27
C ARG A 6 9.41 -8.12 -1.97
N LEU A 7 8.99 -8.14 -0.71
CA LEU A 7 7.79 -7.50 -0.22
C LEU A 7 8.17 -6.32 0.67
N LEU A 8 7.67 -5.14 0.33
CA LEU A 8 7.73 -3.95 1.14
C LEU A 8 6.42 -3.83 1.93
N ARG A 9 6.52 -3.69 3.25
CA ARG A 9 5.37 -3.40 4.11
C ARG A 9 5.30 -1.90 4.35
N VAL A 10 4.18 -1.30 3.99
CA VAL A 10 3.85 0.11 4.25
C VAL A 10 2.74 0.11 5.29
N TYR A 11 2.86 0.91 6.35
CA TYR A 11 1.85 0.96 7.41
C TYR A 11 1.75 2.36 8.01
N SER A 12 0.58 2.68 8.56
CA SER A 12 0.36 3.89 9.34
C SER A 12 1.11 3.80 10.66
N LYS A 13 1.95 4.79 10.99
CA LYS A 13 2.67 4.82 12.26
C LYS A 13 1.72 4.91 13.46
N CYS A 14 0.61 5.63 13.32
CA CYS A 14 -0.39 5.80 14.38
C CYS A 14 -1.27 4.56 14.55
N THR A 15 -1.42 3.76 13.49
CA THR A 15 -2.27 2.56 13.49
C THR A 15 -1.60 1.45 12.66
N PRO A 16 -0.60 0.74 13.23
CA PRO A 16 0.22 -0.21 12.46
C PRO A 16 -0.54 -1.42 11.89
N THR A 17 -1.77 -1.65 12.32
CA THR A 17 -2.69 -2.65 11.75
C THR A 17 -3.23 -2.24 10.38
N ILE A 18 -3.12 -0.96 10.00
CA ILE A 18 -3.55 -0.43 8.72
C ILE A 18 -2.33 -0.14 7.86
N GLY A 19 -2.35 -0.69 6.66
CA GLY A 19 -1.24 -0.60 5.74
C GLY A 19 -1.46 -1.45 4.50
N GLU A 20 -0.40 -1.60 3.73
CA GLU A 20 -0.40 -2.38 2.51
C GLU A 20 0.90 -3.18 2.37
N SER A 21 0.79 -4.35 1.72
CA SER A 21 1.95 -5.14 1.32
C SER A 21 2.19 -4.96 -0.17
N VAL A 22 3.32 -4.36 -0.52
CA VAL A 22 3.69 -4.03 -1.90
C VAL A 22 4.77 -5.00 -2.37
N SER A 23 4.54 -5.65 -3.49
CA SER A 23 5.52 -6.52 -4.15
C SER A 23 6.03 -5.88 -5.44
N VAL A 24 7.17 -6.38 -5.92
CA VAL A 24 7.69 -6.02 -7.25
C VAL A 24 7.42 -7.17 -8.21
N ALA A 25 6.80 -6.86 -9.34
CA ALA A 25 6.43 -7.82 -10.37
C ALA A 25 6.84 -7.31 -11.76
N TRP A 26 7.23 -8.23 -12.64
CA TRP A 26 7.54 -7.92 -14.03
C TRP A 26 6.24 -7.80 -14.83
N GLY A 27 6.03 -6.67 -15.50
CA GLY A 27 4.82 -6.39 -16.27
C GLY A 27 5.09 -5.36 -17.37
N ASN A 28 4.49 -5.54 -18.54
CA ASN A 28 4.61 -4.60 -19.68
C ASN A 28 6.06 -4.19 -20.02
N GLY A 29 7.00 -5.15 -19.94
CA GLY A 29 8.41 -4.93 -20.29
C GLY A 29 9.21 -4.13 -19.25
N THR A 30 8.70 -3.92 -18.04
CA THR A 30 9.44 -3.27 -16.96
C THR A 30 9.04 -3.82 -15.57
N TRP A 31 9.76 -3.41 -14.53
CA TRP A 31 9.41 -3.74 -13.15
C TRP A 31 8.35 -2.76 -12.63
N TRP A 32 7.32 -3.29 -11.98
CA TRP A 32 6.22 -2.51 -11.40
C TRP A 32 6.03 -2.83 -9.93
N TYR A 33 5.52 -1.85 -9.20
CA TYR A 33 4.94 -2.06 -7.89
C TYR A 33 3.53 -2.62 -8.03
N GLN A 34 3.25 -3.70 -7.30
CA GLN A 34 1.96 -4.35 -7.24
C GLN A 34 1.49 -4.43 -5.79
N SER A 35 0.27 -3.98 -5.53
CA SER A 35 -0.36 -4.08 -4.21
C SER A 35 -0.74 -5.54 -3.86
N SER A 36 -1.11 -5.78 -2.61
CA SER A 36 -1.55 -7.09 -2.13
C SER A 36 -2.85 -7.55 -2.80
N THR A 37 -3.67 -6.60 -3.26
CA THR A 37 -4.91 -6.84 -4.02
C THR A 37 -4.66 -7.21 -5.48
N GLY A 38 -3.42 -7.13 -5.95
CA GLY A 38 -3.04 -7.38 -7.35
C GLY A 38 -3.08 -6.14 -8.24
N LEU A 39 -3.51 -4.98 -7.72
CA LEU A 39 -3.50 -3.72 -8.45
C LEU A 39 -2.06 -3.30 -8.83
N TRP A 40 -1.84 -3.04 -10.11
CA TRP A 40 -0.60 -2.46 -10.63
C TRP A 40 -0.55 -0.97 -10.32
N LEU A 41 0.36 -0.56 -9.45
CA LEU A 41 0.46 0.83 -9.00
C LEU A 41 1.14 1.67 -10.07
N THR A 42 2.40 1.39 -10.38
CA THR A 42 3.22 2.18 -11.30
C THR A 42 4.54 1.45 -11.60
N PRO A 43 5.26 1.77 -12.70
CA PRO A 43 6.62 1.30 -12.90
C PRO A 43 7.55 1.72 -11.74
N CYS A 44 8.52 0.87 -11.38
CA CYS A 44 9.40 1.08 -10.23
C CYS A 44 10.29 2.34 -10.31
N ARG A 45 10.39 2.95 -11.50
CA ARG A 45 11.07 4.25 -11.69
C ARG A 45 10.30 5.44 -11.09
N ASN A 46 9.03 5.27 -10.74
CA ASN A 46 8.14 6.34 -10.29
C ASN A 46 7.67 6.06 -8.85
N VAL A 47 8.60 6.06 -7.90
CA VAL A 47 8.33 5.70 -6.49
C VAL A 47 7.31 6.65 -5.85
N ASP A 48 7.43 7.95 -6.08
CA ASP A 48 6.52 8.95 -5.49
C ASP A 48 5.08 8.72 -5.94
N LEU A 49 4.87 8.45 -7.24
CA LEU A 49 3.54 8.11 -7.76
C LEU A 49 3.00 6.79 -7.18
N ALA A 50 3.88 5.85 -6.80
CA ALA A 50 3.46 4.63 -6.11
C ALA A 50 2.94 4.97 -4.70
N ALA A 51 3.66 5.84 -3.99
CA ALA A 51 3.28 6.30 -2.66
C ALA A 51 1.95 7.07 -2.70
N ASP A 52 1.75 7.96 -3.68
CA ASP A 52 0.49 8.70 -3.84
C ASP A 52 -0.70 7.77 -4.10
N LYS A 53 -0.52 6.80 -4.99
CA LYS A 53 -1.57 5.80 -5.28
C LYS A 53 -1.90 4.94 -4.07
N LEU A 54 -0.89 4.56 -3.28
CA LEU A 54 -1.10 3.84 -2.03
C LEU A 54 -1.80 4.70 -0.98
N ALA A 55 -1.43 5.99 -0.87
CA ALA A 55 -2.09 6.92 0.05
C ALA A 55 -3.58 7.01 -0.29
N ILE A 56 -3.94 7.23 -1.57
CA ILE A 56 -5.32 7.26 -2.03
C ILE A 56 -6.06 5.96 -1.70
N LEU A 57 -5.42 4.81 -1.94
CA LEU A 57 -6.01 3.49 -1.68
C LEU A 57 -6.26 3.24 -0.17
N LEU A 58 -5.37 3.74 0.69
CA LEU A 58 -5.45 3.57 2.14
C LEU A 58 -6.29 4.64 2.83
N THR A 59 -6.53 5.80 2.21
CA THR A 59 -7.27 6.93 2.81
C THR A 59 -8.59 6.51 3.46
N PRO A 60 -9.49 5.74 2.82
CA PRO A 60 -10.77 5.37 3.43
C PRO A 60 -10.60 4.55 4.73
N TRP A 61 -9.62 3.64 4.75
CA TRP A 61 -9.34 2.79 5.90
C TRP A 61 -8.70 3.56 7.04
N VAL A 62 -7.77 4.45 6.72
CA VAL A 62 -7.12 5.34 7.69
C VAL A 62 -8.16 6.27 8.30
N SER A 63 -9.02 6.89 7.50
CA SER A 63 -10.12 7.75 7.98
C SER A 63 -11.07 7.01 8.91
N ALA A 64 -11.57 5.84 8.50
CA ALA A 64 -12.51 5.06 9.31
C ALA A 64 -11.93 4.65 10.68
N ALA A 65 -10.63 4.34 10.73
CA ALA A 65 -9.97 3.98 11.98
C ALA A 65 -9.80 5.18 12.92
N PHE A 66 -9.62 6.38 12.39
CA PHE A 66 -9.57 7.59 13.19
C PHE A 66 -10.96 8.06 13.65
N ASP A 67 -12.01 7.81 12.87
CA ASP A 67 -13.38 8.13 13.28
C ASP A 67 -13.83 7.29 14.48
N LEU A 68 -13.57 5.97 14.47
CA LEU A 68 -13.86 5.10 15.63
C LEU A 68 -13.10 5.52 16.90
N LEU A 69 -11.85 5.95 16.75
CA LEU A 69 -11.07 6.49 17.87
C LEU A 69 -11.66 7.77 18.46
N ARG A 70 -12.40 8.58 17.68
CA ARG A 70 -13.08 9.77 18.20
C ARG A 70 -14.35 9.41 18.97
N ASP A 71 -15.09 8.41 18.50
CA ASP A 71 -16.31 7.95 19.17
C ASP A 71 -16.01 7.21 20.49
N GLU A 72 -14.88 6.51 20.60
CA GLU A 72 -14.44 5.87 21.86
C GLU A 72 -13.87 6.85 22.90
N GLN A 73 -13.68 8.13 22.55
CA GLN A 73 -13.15 9.17 23.45
C GLN A 73 -14.24 10.14 23.95
N LEU A 74 -15.52 9.90 23.61
CA LEU A 74 -16.68 10.70 23.98
C LEU A 74 -17.55 10.03 25.05
#